data_AF-A0AAV2S5Y2-F1
#
_entry.id   AF-A0AAV2S5Y2-F1
#
_cell.length_a   1.000
_cell.length_b   1.000
_cell.length_c   1.000
_cell.angle_alpha   90.00
_cell.angle_beta   90.00
_cell.angle_gamma   90.00
#
_symmetry.space_group_name_H-M   'P 1'
#
loop_
_entity.id
_entity.type
_entity.pdbx_description
1 polymer ?
#
loop_
_entity_poly.entity_id
_entity_poly.type
_entity_poly.pdbx_seq_one_letter_code
_entity_poly.pdbx_strand_id
1 'polypeptide(L)'
;MDDPNVEVLGPHGAYYKATVVDINGEEVTVRYEGEWCADTRVAMTGVRLPPCSNIPLPTEYAEAAEVEVFDQLMGAPHAAFWKATVKMSKGDFHVVELVGVQVSGGENIFPSDKVRPRNTNPPITSKSLHKVEIEVPEDIRDYARMESVHKPFKKAVGSTSCVYNPDTRKLVLIV
;
A
#
# COMPACT_ATOMS: atom_id res chain seq x y z
N MET A 1 -7.13 2.45 12.17
CA MET A 1 -5.82 2.20 11.55
C MET A 1 -5.72 3.16 10.38
N ASP A 2 -4.59 3.86 10.26
CA ASP A 2 -4.26 4.63 9.07
C ASP A 2 -4.03 3.63 7.94
N ASP A 3 -4.86 3.66 6.89
CA ASP A 3 -4.68 2.78 5.74
C ASP A 3 -3.30 3.02 5.09
N PRO A 4 -2.66 1.97 4.54
CA PRO A 4 -1.42 2.13 3.79
C PRO A 4 -1.68 3.03 2.58
N ASN A 5 -0.77 3.97 2.34
CA ASN A 5 -1.02 5.04 1.37
C ASN A 5 -0.77 4.64 -0.08
N VAL A 6 0.10 3.64 -0.29
CA VAL A 6 0.47 3.15 -1.63
C VAL A 6 0.74 1.66 -1.61
N GLU A 7 0.70 1.08 -2.81
CA GLU A 7 1.07 -0.28 -3.12
C GLU A 7 2.26 -0.28 -4.08
N VAL A 8 3.34 -0.97 -3.71
CA VAL A 8 4.62 -0.94 -4.41
C VAL A 8 4.87 -2.29 -5.08
N LEU A 9 5.12 -2.27 -6.38
CA LEU A 9 5.46 -3.44 -7.18
C LEU A 9 6.80 -4.01 -6.73
N GLY A 10 6.78 -5.26 -6.26
CA GLY A 10 7.96 -6.02 -5.90
C GLY A 10 8.19 -7.21 -6.84
N PRO A 11 9.05 -8.14 -6.40
CA PRO A 11 9.37 -9.34 -7.16
C PRO A 11 8.13 -10.16 -7.51
N HIS A 12 8.20 -10.91 -8.62
CA HIS A 12 7.13 -11.79 -9.08
C HIS A 12 5.78 -11.11 -9.34
N GLY A 13 5.75 -9.78 -9.45
CA GLY A 13 4.55 -9.02 -9.77
C GLY A 13 3.62 -8.77 -8.58
N ALA A 14 4.07 -9.05 -7.35
CA ALA A 14 3.32 -8.79 -6.13
C ALA A 14 3.38 -7.31 -5.74
N TYR A 15 2.32 -6.80 -5.10
CA TYR A 15 2.27 -5.44 -4.60
C TYR A 15 2.28 -5.40 -3.07
N TYR A 16 3.29 -4.73 -2.50
CA TYR A 16 3.47 -4.59 -1.05
C TYR A 16 2.84 -3.29 -0.56
N LYS A 17 2.22 -3.35 0.62
CA LYS A 17 1.67 -2.16 1.28
C LYS A 17 2.81 -1.28 1.81
N ALA A 18 2.74 0.01 1.54
CA ALA A 18 3.73 0.97 2.00
C ALA A 18 3.13 2.37 2.20
N THR A 19 3.90 3.24 2.85
CA THR A 19 3.61 4.67 3.00
C THR A 19 4.70 5.48 2.31
N VAL A 20 4.31 6.51 1.57
CA VAL A 20 5.27 7.47 0.99
C VAL A 20 5.82 8.34 2.12
N VAL A 21 7.15 8.40 2.23
CA VAL A 21 7.86 9.22 3.20
C VAL A 21 8.51 10.45 2.56
N ASP A 22 8.88 10.36 1.28
CA ASP A 22 9.43 11.49 0.53
C ASP A 22 9.15 11.38 -0.97
N ILE A 23 9.20 12.52 -1.66
CA ILE A 23 9.02 12.63 -3.12
C ILE A 23 10.28 13.26 -3.71
N ASN A 24 10.90 12.56 -4.66
CA ASN A 24 12.20 12.92 -5.24
C ASN A 24 12.11 12.92 -6.78
N GLY A 25 11.37 13.87 -7.35
CA GLY A 25 11.18 13.95 -8.80
C GLY A 25 10.20 12.88 -9.30
N GLU A 26 10.68 11.93 -10.11
CA GLU A 26 9.90 10.79 -10.62
C GLU A 26 10.02 9.53 -9.74
N GLU A 27 10.69 9.66 -8.60
CA GLU A 27 10.84 8.60 -7.60
C GLU A 27 10.20 9.02 -6.29
N VAL A 28 9.83 8.03 -5.50
CA VAL A 28 9.32 8.20 -4.15
C VAL A 28 10.12 7.33 -3.20
N THR A 29 10.37 7.85 -2.01
CA THR A 29 10.88 7.03 -0.91
C THR A 29 9.68 6.48 -0.15
N VAL A 30 9.66 5.16 0.06
CA VAL A 30 8.56 4.43 0.69
C VAL A 30 9.05 3.67 1.91
N ARG A 31 8.18 3.59 2.92
CA ARG A 31 8.32 2.73 4.10
C ARG A 31 7.29 1.62 4.03
N TYR A 32 7.74 0.37 4.00
CA TYR A 32 6.85 -0.78 3.92
C TYR A 32 6.12 -1.02 5.24
N GLU A 33 4.88 -1.49 5.15
CA GLU A 33 4.11 -1.89 6.33
C GLU A 33 4.86 -3.00 7.09
N GLY A 34 4.91 -2.89 8.43
CA GLY A 34 5.64 -3.83 9.28
C GLY A 34 7.15 -3.58 9.35
N GLU A 35 7.67 -2.59 8.62
CA GLU A 35 9.09 -2.18 8.66
C GLU A 35 10.06 -3.35 8.46
N TRP A 36 9.67 -4.34 7.65
CA TRP A 36 10.46 -5.55 7.40
C TRP A 36 11.71 -5.29 6.56
N CYS A 37 11.83 -4.11 5.95
CA CYS A 37 13.06 -3.60 5.35
C CYS A 37 13.17 -2.08 5.53
N ALA A 38 14.36 -1.56 5.22
CA ALA A 38 14.64 -0.13 5.29
C ALA A 38 13.83 0.67 4.25
N ASP A 39 13.66 1.96 4.54
CA ASP A 39 13.06 2.92 3.61
C ASP A 39 13.76 2.83 2.24
N THR A 40 12.96 2.57 1.20
CA THR A 40 13.48 2.26 -0.13
C THR A 40 13.01 3.31 -1.12
N ARG A 41 13.91 3.74 -2.01
CA ARG A 41 13.59 4.63 -3.11
C ARG A 41 13.13 3.80 -4.32
N VAL A 42 11.96 4.11 -4.86
CA VAL A 42 11.33 3.38 -5.96
C VAL A 42 10.79 4.34 -7.02
N ALA A 43 10.77 3.88 -8.27
CA ALA A 43 10.18 4.63 -9.37
C ALA A 43 8.65 4.70 -9.23
N MET A 44 8.06 5.87 -9.49
CA MET A 44 6.62 6.08 -9.45
C MET A 44 5.84 5.13 -10.37
N THR A 45 6.45 4.67 -11.47
CA THR A 45 5.88 3.66 -12.39
C THR A 45 5.62 2.31 -11.74
N GLY A 46 6.31 2.00 -10.65
CA GLY A 46 6.12 0.79 -9.85
C GLY A 46 5.20 0.98 -8.64
N VAL A 47 4.63 2.17 -8.45
CA VAL A 47 3.82 2.49 -7.26
C VAL A 47 2.41 2.87 -7.70
N ARG A 48 1.39 2.36 -7.01
CA ARG A 48 -0.02 2.70 -7.29
C ARG A 48 -0.77 3.02 -5.99
N LEU A 49 -1.90 3.71 -6.09
CA LEU A 49 -2.78 3.92 -4.95
C LEU A 49 -3.55 2.64 -4.61
N PRO A 50 -3.88 2.38 -3.33
CA PRO A 50 -4.77 1.29 -2.95
C PRO A 50 -6.18 1.50 -3.55
N PRO A 51 -6.96 0.42 -3.78
CA PRO A 51 -8.34 0.54 -4.21
C PRO A 51 -9.17 1.26 -3.14
N CYS A 52 -10.24 1.95 -3.55
CA CYS A 52 -11.11 2.65 -2.60
C CYS A 52 -11.71 1.68 -1.56
N SER A 53 -11.46 1.94 -0.28
CA SER A 53 -11.86 1.08 0.85
C SER A 53 -13.36 1.05 1.13
N ASN A 54 -14.16 1.89 0.47
CA ASN A 54 -15.61 2.00 0.68
C ASN A 54 -16.46 1.08 -0.19
N ILE A 55 -15.84 0.20 -0.99
CA ILE A 55 -16.56 -0.73 -1.86
C ILE A 55 -16.71 -2.06 -1.11
N PRO A 56 -17.95 -2.50 -0.81
CA PRO A 56 -18.18 -3.81 -0.23
C PRO A 56 -17.56 -4.90 -1.11
N LEU A 57 -16.80 -5.80 -0.50
CA LEU A 57 -16.23 -6.94 -1.21
C LEU A 57 -17.38 -7.87 -1.67
N PRO A 58 -17.36 -8.33 -2.93
CA PRO A 58 -18.31 -9.34 -3.39
C PRO A 58 -18.21 -10.59 -2.53
N THR A 59 -19.35 -11.16 -2.15
CA THR A 59 -19.40 -12.48 -1.48
C THR A 59 -18.96 -13.58 -2.44
N GLU A 60 -19.23 -13.42 -3.74
CA GLU A 60 -18.82 -14.36 -4.77
C GLU A 60 -18.24 -13.63 -5.98
N TYR A 61 -17.23 -14.24 -6.58
CA TYR A 61 -16.63 -13.79 -7.84
C TYR A 61 -17.01 -14.76 -8.95
N ALA A 62 -17.28 -14.21 -10.15
CA ALA A 62 -17.49 -15.00 -11.34
C ALA A 62 -16.23 -15.84 -11.67
N GLU A 63 -16.45 -16.99 -12.30
CA GLU A 63 -15.34 -17.77 -12.87
C GLU A 63 -14.55 -16.89 -13.86
N ALA A 64 -13.24 -17.05 -13.84
CA ALA A 64 -12.27 -16.25 -14.58
C ALA A 64 -12.20 -14.75 -14.19
N ALA A 65 -12.85 -14.32 -13.10
CA ALA A 65 -12.68 -12.96 -12.59
C ALA A 65 -11.23 -12.70 -12.14
N GLU A 66 -10.70 -11.53 -12.50
CA GLU A 66 -9.39 -11.07 -12.05
C GLU A 66 -9.47 -10.52 -10.62
N VAL A 67 -8.70 -11.12 -9.73
CA VAL A 67 -8.65 -10.77 -8.31
C VAL A 67 -7.20 -10.60 -7.85
N GLU A 68 -7.05 -10.05 -6.65
CA GLU A 68 -5.78 -10.03 -5.93
C GLU A 68 -5.94 -10.72 -4.57
N VAL A 69 -5.00 -11.59 -4.23
CA VAL A 69 -4.95 -12.30 -2.96
C VAL A 69 -3.92 -11.65 -2.07
N PHE A 70 -4.28 -11.32 -0.83
CA PHE A 70 -3.36 -10.80 0.18
C PHE A 70 -2.85 -11.94 1.07
N ASP A 71 -1.62 -12.40 0.80
CA ASP A 71 -0.98 -13.42 1.62
C ASP A 71 0.55 -13.38 1.46
N GLN A 72 1.26 -14.12 2.31
CA GLN A 72 2.71 -14.32 2.20
C GLN A 72 2.98 -15.59 1.40
N LEU A 73 3.07 -15.45 0.08
CA LEU A 73 3.27 -16.55 -0.86
C LEU A 73 4.70 -16.56 -1.41
N MET A 74 5.10 -17.66 -2.04
CA MET A 74 6.37 -17.77 -2.78
C MET A 74 7.63 -17.39 -1.99
N GLY A 75 7.63 -17.59 -0.68
CA GLY A 75 8.75 -17.20 0.18
C GLY A 75 8.98 -15.69 0.28
N ALA A 76 7.97 -14.88 -0.06
CA ALA A 76 8.04 -13.43 0.10
C ALA A 76 8.34 -13.06 1.56
N PRO A 77 9.09 -11.97 1.80
CA PRO A 77 9.48 -11.55 3.15
C PRO A 77 8.29 -11.08 4.00
N HIS A 78 7.19 -10.69 3.36
CA HIS A 78 5.98 -10.20 4.00
C HIS A 78 4.76 -10.46 3.11
N ALA A 79 3.56 -10.39 3.69
CA ALA A 79 2.31 -10.46 2.93
C ALA A 79 2.20 -9.34 1.90
N ALA A 80 1.70 -9.69 0.71
CA ALA A 80 1.56 -8.82 -0.45
C ALA A 80 0.30 -9.18 -1.25
N PHE A 81 -0.09 -8.32 -2.18
CA PHE A 81 -1.18 -8.58 -3.13
C PHE A 81 -0.66 -9.31 -4.36
N TRP A 82 -1.14 -10.52 -4.57
CA TRP A 82 -0.79 -11.40 -5.69
C TRP A 82 -1.92 -11.45 -6.70
N LYS A 83 -1.62 -11.22 -7.98
CA LYS A 83 -2.62 -11.33 -9.05
C LYS A 83 -3.06 -12.78 -9.19
N ALA A 84 -4.36 -12.99 -9.28
CA ALA A 84 -4.93 -14.30 -9.47
C ALA A 84 -6.21 -14.24 -10.32
N THR A 85 -6.62 -15.40 -10.81
CA THR A 85 -7.87 -15.60 -11.54
C THR A 85 -8.74 -16.58 -10.78
N VAL A 86 -10.01 -16.25 -10.57
CA VAL A 86 -10.94 -17.13 -9.84
C VAL A 86 -11.28 -18.36 -10.69
N LYS A 87 -11.15 -19.54 -10.11
CA LYS A 87 -11.65 -20.81 -10.68
C LYS A 87 -13.02 -21.18 -10.13
N MET A 88 -13.25 -20.94 -8.83
CA MET A 88 -14.51 -21.27 -8.17
C MET A 88 -14.67 -20.38 -6.93
N SER A 89 -15.87 -19.87 -6.72
CA SER A 89 -16.28 -19.28 -5.44
C SER A 89 -17.35 -20.17 -4.82
N LYS A 90 -17.26 -20.42 -3.51
CA LYS A 90 -18.30 -21.17 -2.79
C LYS A 90 -18.38 -20.68 -1.34
N GLY A 91 -19.43 -19.92 -1.02
CA GLY A 91 -19.53 -19.26 0.28
C GLY A 91 -18.33 -18.35 0.50
N ASP A 92 -17.74 -18.39 1.69
CA ASP A 92 -16.63 -17.51 2.08
C ASP A 92 -15.23 -17.99 1.60
N PHE A 93 -15.17 -18.87 0.61
CA PHE A 93 -13.92 -19.42 0.08
C PHE A 93 -13.84 -19.31 -1.45
N HIS A 94 -12.65 -18.95 -1.93
CA HIS A 94 -12.35 -18.79 -3.35
C HIS A 94 -11.17 -19.66 -3.75
N VAL A 95 -11.38 -20.52 -4.74
CA VAL A 95 -10.32 -21.23 -5.44
C VAL A 95 -9.79 -20.33 -6.54
N VAL A 96 -8.50 -20.02 -6.52
CA VAL A 96 -7.84 -19.09 -7.45
C VAL A 96 -6.63 -19.72 -8.12
N GLU A 97 -6.23 -19.17 -9.27
CA GLU A 97 -4.98 -19.50 -9.95
C GLU A 97 -4.09 -18.26 -9.97
N LEU A 98 -2.92 -18.32 -9.31
CA LEU A 98 -1.98 -17.20 -9.29
C LEU A 98 -1.38 -16.96 -10.68
N VAL A 99 -1.28 -15.70 -11.08
CA VAL A 99 -0.75 -15.31 -12.39
C VAL A 99 0.78 -15.43 -12.37
N GLY A 100 1.33 -16.12 -13.36
CA GLY A 100 2.79 -16.24 -13.56
C GLY A 100 3.47 -17.26 -12.64
N VAL A 101 2.69 -18.10 -11.96
CA VAL A 101 3.20 -19.09 -11.00
C VAL A 101 2.49 -20.42 -11.19
N GLN A 102 3.26 -21.50 -11.30
CA GLN A 102 2.73 -22.87 -11.23
C GLN A 102 2.84 -23.34 -9.77
N VAL A 103 1.80 -23.10 -8.97
CA VAL A 103 1.75 -23.63 -7.59
C VAL A 103 1.47 -25.12 -7.67
N SER A 104 2.38 -25.94 -7.14
CA SER A 104 2.24 -27.39 -7.06
C SER A 104 1.66 -27.75 -5.69
N GLY A 105 0.41 -28.23 -5.64
CA GLY A 105 -0.28 -28.54 -4.39
C GLY A 105 -1.45 -27.58 -4.13
N GLY A 106 -2.48 -28.06 -3.43
CA GLY A 106 -3.79 -27.41 -3.29
C GLY A 106 -3.86 -26.09 -2.50
N GLU A 107 -2.80 -25.28 -2.49
CA GLU A 107 -2.68 -23.97 -1.82
C GLU A 107 -3.32 -22.82 -2.61
N ASN A 108 -4.46 -23.11 -3.22
CA ASN A 108 -5.17 -22.18 -4.11
C ASN A 108 -6.53 -21.74 -3.53
N ILE A 109 -6.83 -22.11 -2.28
CA ILE A 109 -8.11 -21.82 -1.62
C ILE A 109 -7.89 -20.73 -0.57
N PHE A 110 -8.51 -19.57 -0.78
CA PHE A 110 -8.38 -18.43 0.13
C PHE A 110 -9.76 -18.02 0.68
N PRO A 111 -9.84 -17.64 1.97
CA PRO A 111 -11.03 -17.02 2.52
C PRO A 111 -11.32 -15.66 1.87
N SER A 112 -12.58 -15.24 1.85
CA SER A 112 -13.00 -13.98 1.20
C SER A 112 -12.33 -12.73 1.76
N ASP A 113 -11.92 -12.72 3.03
CA ASP A 113 -11.21 -11.58 3.65
C ASP A 113 -9.78 -11.37 3.10
N LYS A 114 -9.21 -12.39 2.46
CA LYS A 114 -7.91 -12.31 1.77
C LYS A 114 -8.03 -12.00 0.28
N VAL A 115 -9.24 -12.01 -0.28
CA VAL A 115 -9.45 -11.83 -1.72
C VAL A 115 -10.12 -10.48 -1.97
N ARG A 116 -9.63 -9.75 -2.96
CA ARG A 116 -10.25 -8.50 -3.40
C ARG A 116 -10.32 -8.43 -4.92
N PRO A 117 -11.23 -7.61 -5.50
CA PRO A 117 -11.16 -7.28 -6.91
C PRO A 117 -9.78 -6.73 -7.27
N ARG A 118 -9.31 -7.03 -8.48
CA ARG A 118 -8.04 -6.50 -8.97
C ARG A 118 -8.00 -4.97 -8.85
N ASN A 119 -6.92 -4.43 -8.26
CA ASN A 119 -6.72 -2.99 -8.21
C ASN A 119 -6.37 -2.44 -9.61
N THR A 120 -7.23 -1.55 -10.11
CA THR A 120 -7.15 -0.93 -11.44
C THR A 120 -6.52 0.47 -11.41
N ASN A 121 -6.08 0.96 -10.24
CA ASN A 121 -5.42 2.25 -10.17
C ASN A 121 -4.14 2.24 -11.03
N PRO A 122 -3.93 3.29 -11.86
CA PRO A 122 -2.71 3.41 -12.63
C PRO A 122 -1.52 3.68 -11.68
N PRO A 123 -0.28 3.52 -12.18
CA PRO A 123 0.88 4.01 -11.46
C PRO A 123 0.74 5.49 -11.09
N ILE A 124 1.28 5.88 -9.94
CA ILE A 124 1.31 7.26 -9.51
C ILE A 124 2.23 8.07 -10.43
N THR A 125 2.05 9.37 -10.40
CA THR A 125 2.88 10.34 -11.12
C THR A 125 3.24 11.49 -10.17
N SER A 126 4.12 12.39 -10.60
CA SER A 126 4.44 13.61 -9.84
C SER A 126 3.24 14.52 -9.60
N LYS A 127 2.13 14.32 -10.33
CA LYS A 127 0.86 15.01 -10.15
C LYS A 127 -0.12 14.26 -9.23
N SER A 128 0.19 13.01 -8.89
CA SER A 128 -0.66 12.17 -8.04
C SER A 128 -0.43 12.41 -6.55
N LEU A 129 0.70 13.03 -6.19
CA LEU A 129 1.08 13.32 -4.82
C LEU A 129 1.61 14.76 -4.73
N HIS A 130 1.18 15.49 -3.71
CA HIS A 130 1.62 16.84 -3.44
C HIS A 130 2.39 16.88 -2.13
N LYS A 131 3.68 17.25 -2.20
CA LYS A 131 4.50 17.51 -1.02
C LYS A 131 4.31 18.95 -0.57
N VAL A 132 3.91 19.14 0.68
CA VAL A 132 3.80 20.44 1.36
C VAL A 132 4.75 20.43 2.54
N GLU A 133 5.55 21.49 2.67
CA GLU A 133 6.48 21.64 3.78
C GLU A 133 6.08 22.85 4.63
N ILE A 134 5.95 22.65 5.94
CA ILE A 134 5.60 23.69 6.91
C ILE A 134 6.77 23.85 7.88
N GLU A 135 7.33 25.05 7.99
CA GLU A 135 8.37 25.31 8.99
C GLU A 135 7.83 25.16 10.41
N VAL A 136 8.57 24.47 11.27
CA VAL A 136 8.18 24.24 12.66
C VAL A 136 8.91 25.24 13.58
N PRO A 137 8.15 26.10 14.31
CA PRO A 137 8.69 27.01 15.31
C PRO A 137 9.53 26.30 16.37
N GLU A 138 10.61 26.95 16.82
CA GLU A 138 11.63 26.33 17.68
C GLU A 138 11.10 25.80 19.01
N ASP A 139 10.18 26.56 19.60
CA ASP A 139 9.50 26.26 20.87
C ASP A 139 8.68 24.98 20.85
N ILE A 140 8.25 24.50 19.66
CA ILE A 140 7.46 23.28 19.52
C ILE A 140 8.19 22.14 18.81
N ARG A 141 9.48 22.30 18.44
CA ARG A 141 10.22 21.27 17.69
C ARG A 141 10.36 19.97 18.45
N ASP A 142 10.58 20.02 19.77
CA ASP A 142 10.71 18.81 20.59
C ASP A 142 9.40 18.05 20.66
N TYR A 143 8.28 18.76 20.73
CA TYR A 143 6.95 18.17 20.67
C TYR A 143 6.66 17.59 19.27
N ALA A 144 7.08 18.27 18.21
CA ALA A 144 6.91 17.82 16.83
C ALA A 144 7.68 16.53 16.48
N ARG A 145 8.69 16.14 17.28
CA ARG A 145 9.37 14.83 17.10
C ARG A 145 8.46 13.63 17.38
N MET A 146 7.38 13.83 18.13
CA MET A 146 6.46 12.76 18.49
C MET A 146 5.46 12.50 17.35
N GLU A 147 5.60 11.43 16.57
CA GLU A 147 4.68 11.11 15.45
C GLU A 147 3.20 11.07 15.86
N SER A 148 2.91 10.66 17.10
CA SER A 148 1.53 10.56 17.59
C SER A 148 0.79 11.90 17.61
N VAL A 149 1.50 13.03 17.73
CA VAL A 149 0.89 14.37 17.83
C VAL A 149 0.37 14.86 16.48
N HIS A 150 0.86 14.29 15.38
CA HIS A 150 0.48 14.67 14.01
C HIS A 150 -0.77 13.95 13.50
N LYS A 151 -1.19 12.86 14.16
CA LYS A 151 -2.35 12.05 13.74
C LYS A 151 -3.64 12.86 13.56
N PRO A 152 -4.04 13.75 14.50
CA PRO A 152 -5.24 14.55 14.32
C PRO A 152 -5.13 15.53 13.14
N PHE A 153 -3.96 16.15 12.98
CA PHE A 153 -3.70 17.10 11.90
C PHE A 153 -3.73 16.42 10.53
N LYS A 154 -3.00 15.30 10.39
CA LYS A 154 -3.02 14.43 9.20
C LYS A 154 -4.44 14.09 8.77
N LYS A 155 -5.27 13.64 9.72
CA LYS A 155 -6.68 13.31 9.47
C LYS A 155 -7.50 14.52 9.02
N ALA A 156 -7.30 15.67 9.66
CA ALA A 156 -8.04 16.89 9.35
C ALA A 156 -7.75 17.43 7.94
N VAL A 157 -6.50 17.31 7.48
CA VAL A 157 -6.09 17.77 6.14
C VAL A 157 -6.27 16.70 5.05
N GLY A 158 -6.68 15.48 5.41
CA GLY A 158 -6.80 14.36 4.46
C GLY A 158 -5.46 13.91 3.87
N SER A 159 -4.38 14.13 4.60
CA SER A 159 -3.02 13.79 4.15
C SER A 159 -2.73 12.30 4.33
N THR A 160 -1.99 11.74 3.38
CA THR A 160 -1.50 10.36 3.43
C THR A 160 -0.33 10.20 4.40
N SER A 161 0.55 11.19 4.49
CA SER A 161 1.73 11.17 5.38
C SER A 161 1.98 12.54 6.00
N CYS A 162 2.27 12.59 7.30
CA CYS A 162 2.57 13.82 8.02
C CYS A 162 3.69 13.56 9.02
N VAL A 163 4.93 13.91 8.65
CA VAL A 163 6.15 13.55 9.39
C VAL A 163 7.02 14.78 9.61
N TYR A 164 7.54 14.94 10.82
CA TYR A 164 8.50 15.99 11.13
C TYR A 164 9.92 15.56 10.76
N ASN A 165 10.61 16.38 9.97
CA ASN A 165 12.00 16.19 9.60
C ASN A 165 12.89 17.10 10.47
N PRO A 166 13.72 16.54 11.38
CA PRO A 166 14.53 17.32 12.31
C PRO A 166 15.71 18.05 11.65
N ASP A 167 16.22 17.54 10.52
CA ASP A 167 17.35 18.13 9.81
C ASP A 167 16.94 19.42 9.10
N THR A 168 15.76 19.39 8.47
CA THR A 168 15.18 20.54 7.76
C THR A 168 14.31 21.42 8.65
N ARG A 169 13.95 20.94 9.85
CA ARG A 169 13.06 21.61 10.83
C ARG A 169 11.66 21.89 10.27
N LYS A 170 11.19 21.02 9.40
CA LYS A 170 9.92 21.14 8.67
C LYS A 170 9.02 19.96 8.95
N LEU A 171 7.73 20.21 9.03
CA LEU A 171 6.68 19.22 8.97
C LEU A 171 6.36 18.96 7.49
N VAL A 172 6.61 17.75 7.04
CA VAL A 172 6.40 17.31 5.65
C VAL A 172 5.06 16.60 5.56
N LEU A 173 4.17 17.14 4.74
CA LEU A 173 2.89 16.54 4.40
C LEU A 173 2.93 16.02 2.97
N ILE A 174 2.36 14.83 2.78
CA ILE A 174 2.08 14.28 1.46
C ILE A 174 0.56 14.15 1.36
N VAL A 175 -0.01 14.75 0.31
CA VAL A 175 -1.44 14.73 0.01
C VAL A 175 -1.65 14.07 -1.34
#